data_AF-A0A7Y3EDF0-F1
#
_entry.id   AF-A0A7Y3EDF0-F1
#
_cell.length_a   1.000
_cell.length_b   1.000
_cell.length_c   1.000
_cell.angle_alpha   90.00
_cell.angle_beta   90.00
_cell.angle_gamma   90.00
#
_symmetry.space_group_name_H-M   'P 1'
#
loop_
_entity.id
_entity.type
_entity.pdbx_description
1 polymer ?
#
loop_
_entity_poly.entity_id
_entity_poly.type
_entity_poly.pdbx_seq_one_letter_code
_entity_poly.pdbx_strand_id
1 'polypeptide(L)'
;MHAAVRPFALTAIAALTAGCTAGETAPAGSEPATPDGAEAFVASVEMESREFGEYQARIDWLQANFINYDSDWLSSRVAAEGTEMGVAWANRAKDFNDVDADADTRRKLERIKLGVNVPAPSTSGAAQELADVSTRMRSAYATGEIELDGAAVPRADLEIMMGTERDPDRLEEIWTKWREVPVSMRDDYARMVEISNAGAQELGYADMGAMWRSRYDMDPDEFAAFTDRLWNEVKPLYDPLMCHVRAELNEAYGDEAVPLDQPIPAHLLGNM
;
A
#
# COMPACT_ATOMS: atom_id res chain seq x y z
N MET A 1 33.67 -10.73 87.29
CA MET A 1 32.30 -11.30 87.38
C MET A 1 31.93 -11.73 85.97
N HIS A 2 32.04 -13.03 85.67
CA HIS A 2 30.94 -13.91 85.20
C HIS A 2 30.34 -13.45 83.85
N ALA A 3 30.21 -14.25 82.78
CA ALA A 3 30.34 -15.68 82.52
C ALA A 3 30.41 -15.87 80.98
N ALA A 4 31.24 -16.78 80.47
CA ALA A 4 30.87 -18.09 79.91
C ALA A 4 30.43 -18.09 78.43
N VAL A 5 31.25 -18.78 77.63
CA VAL A 5 30.97 -19.29 76.28
C VAL A 5 30.01 -20.49 76.37
N ARG A 6 29.04 -20.59 75.45
CA ARG A 6 28.55 -21.89 74.94
C ARG A 6 28.10 -21.77 73.47
N PRO A 7 28.35 -22.80 72.63
CA PRO A 7 28.12 -22.77 71.19
C PRO A 7 26.70 -23.21 70.85
N PHE A 8 26.14 -22.69 69.76
CA PHE A 8 24.94 -23.27 69.14
C PHE A 8 25.24 -23.68 67.70
N ALA A 9 24.85 -24.91 67.42
CA ALA A 9 25.15 -25.67 66.22
C ALA A 9 24.33 -25.24 65.01
N LEU A 10 24.86 -25.59 63.84
CA LEU A 10 24.27 -25.50 62.51
C LEU A 10 22.79 -25.92 62.46
N THR A 11 22.01 -25.17 61.69
CA THR A 11 21.09 -25.78 60.71
C THR A 11 21.09 -24.92 59.45
N ALA A 12 21.82 -25.37 58.43
CA ALA A 12 21.80 -24.76 57.10
C ALA A 12 20.47 -25.13 56.43
N ILE A 13 19.59 -24.15 56.26
CA ILE A 13 18.42 -24.28 55.39
C ILE A 13 18.89 -23.98 53.98
N ALA A 14 19.07 -25.03 53.17
CA ALA A 14 19.26 -24.92 51.74
C ALA A 14 17.94 -24.44 51.11
N ALA A 15 17.84 -23.14 50.86
CA ALA A 15 16.79 -22.60 50.01
C ALA A 15 17.15 -22.93 48.56
N LEU A 16 16.46 -23.92 47.98
CA LEU A 16 16.41 -24.15 46.54
C LEU A 16 15.79 -22.90 45.88
N THR A 17 16.63 -21.99 45.43
CA THR A 17 16.23 -20.99 44.43
C THR A 17 16.04 -21.74 43.13
N ALA A 18 14.80 -22.13 42.82
CA ALA A 18 14.39 -22.45 41.47
C ALA A 18 14.64 -21.19 40.63
N GLY A 19 15.75 -21.20 39.90
CA GLY A 19 16.06 -20.18 38.92
C GLY A 19 15.03 -20.26 37.82
N CYS A 20 14.02 -19.40 37.88
CA CYS A 20 13.38 -18.93 36.66
C CYS A 20 14.44 -18.10 35.92
N THR A 21 15.17 -18.76 35.02
CA THR A 21 15.79 -18.06 33.91
C THR A 21 14.65 -17.40 33.15
N ALA A 22 14.39 -16.12 33.43
CA ALA A 22 13.71 -15.26 32.48
C ALA A 22 14.52 -15.42 31.20
N GLY A 23 13.92 -16.07 30.20
CA GLY A 23 14.48 -16.10 28.86
C GLY A 23 14.69 -14.64 28.48
N GLU A 24 15.95 -14.28 28.25
CA GLU A 24 16.29 -13.06 27.54
C GLU A 24 15.50 -13.14 26.24
N THR A 25 14.42 -12.35 26.15
CA THR A 25 13.69 -12.15 24.90
C THR A 25 14.72 -11.63 23.91
N ALA A 26 15.10 -12.49 22.97
CA ALA A 26 15.96 -12.11 21.87
C ALA A 26 15.35 -10.86 21.22
N PRO A 27 16.16 -9.88 20.80
CA PRO A 27 15.63 -8.72 20.10
C PRO A 27 14.82 -9.20 18.89
N ALA A 28 13.60 -8.68 18.75
CA ALA A 28 12.70 -8.99 17.65
C ALA A 28 13.44 -8.83 16.32
N GLY A 29 13.41 -9.88 15.49
CA GLY A 29 14.08 -9.89 14.18
C GLY A 29 15.38 -10.69 14.12
N SER A 30 15.75 -11.42 15.18
CA SER A 30 16.95 -12.29 15.22
C SER A 30 16.65 -13.79 15.09
N GLU A 31 15.41 -14.17 14.81
CA GLU A 31 14.96 -15.56 14.75
C GLU A 31 15.59 -16.29 13.56
N PRO A 32 16.07 -17.54 13.73
CA PRO A 32 16.67 -18.29 12.63
C PRO A 32 15.62 -18.62 11.56
N ALA A 33 16.02 -18.64 10.28
CA ALA A 33 15.17 -19.05 9.15
C ALA A 33 14.85 -20.57 9.21
N THR A 34 13.96 -20.93 10.14
CA THR A 34 13.51 -22.27 10.48
C THR A 34 12.00 -22.21 10.77
N PRO A 35 11.27 -23.34 10.78
CA PRO A 35 9.83 -23.34 11.07
C PRO A 35 9.51 -22.68 12.43
N ASP A 36 10.21 -23.07 13.50
CA ASP A 36 10.03 -22.47 14.84
C ASP A 36 10.38 -20.98 14.86
N GLY A 37 11.41 -20.57 14.12
CA GLY A 37 11.79 -19.16 14.01
C GLY A 37 10.78 -18.33 13.22
N ALA A 38 10.13 -18.92 12.21
CA ALA A 38 9.05 -18.29 11.47
C ALA A 38 7.81 -18.08 12.36
N GLU A 39 7.44 -19.08 13.16
CA GLU A 39 6.35 -18.98 14.14
C GLU A 39 6.65 -17.89 15.18
N ALA A 40 7.87 -17.87 15.73
CA ALA A 40 8.30 -16.86 16.69
C ALA A 40 8.27 -15.43 16.10
N PHE A 41 8.75 -15.26 14.86
CA PHE A 41 8.69 -13.99 14.15
C PHE A 41 7.25 -13.53 13.91
N VAL A 42 6.37 -14.43 13.45
CA VAL A 42 4.96 -14.12 13.25
C VAL A 42 4.31 -13.69 14.58
N ALA A 43 4.59 -14.39 15.67
CA ALA A 43 4.06 -14.05 16.98
C ALA A 43 4.56 -12.67 17.48
N SER A 44 5.81 -12.31 17.21
CA SER A 44 6.33 -10.99 17.57
C SER A 44 5.65 -9.88 16.77
N VAL A 45 5.47 -10.06 15.46
CA VAL A 45 4.75 -9.11 14.59
C VAL A 45 3.31 -8.94 15.04
N GLU A 46 2.60 -10.03 15.37
CA GLU A 46 1.22 -9.96 15.86
C GLU A 46 1.10 -9.17 17.18
N MET A 47 2.07 -9.33 18.09
CA MET A 47 2.12 -8.59 19.35
C MET A 47 2.39 -7.11 19.11
N GLU A 48 3.47 -6.78 18.39
CA GLU A 48 3.86 -5.41 18.09
C GLU A 48 2.77 -4.68 17.30
N SER A 49 2.19 -5.33 16.29
CA SER A 49 1.10 -4.77 15.48
C SER A 49 -0.15 -4.49 16.32
N ARG A 50 -0.48 -5.32 17.31
CA ARG A 50 -1.62 -5.09 18.19
C ARG A 50 -1.40 -3.87 19.09
N GLU A 51 -0.23 -3.78 19.72
CA GLU A 51 0.11 -2.65 20.60
C GLU A 51 0.17 -1.34 19.83
N PHE A 52 0.87 -1.35 18.70
CA PHE A 52 0.97 -0.20 17.81
C PHE A 52 -0.39 0.19 17.22
N GLY A 53 -1.19 -0.79 16.80
CA GLY A 53 -2.52 -0.55 16.23
C GLY A 53 -3.48 0.14 17.19
N GLU A 54 -3.45 -0.21 18.50
CA GLU A 54 -4.23 0.51 19.50
C GLU A 54 -3.74 1.96 19.64
N TYR A 55 -2.42 2.17 19.71
CA TYR A 55 -1.81 3.50 19.80
C TYR A 55 -2.20 4.39 18.61
N GLN A 56 -2.03 3.87 17.39
CA GLN A 56 -2.41 4.54 16.16
C GLN A 56 -3.91 4.85 16.14
N ALA A 57 -4.77 3.87 16.44
CA ALA A 57 -6.22 4.06 16.40
C ALA A 57 -6.72 5.16 17.35
N ARG A 58 -6.07 5.35 18.50
CA ARG A 58 -6.38 6.45 19.42
C ARG A 58 -6.04 7.82 18.84
N ILE A 59 -4.91 7.94 18.14
CA ILE A 59 -4.50 9.17 17.45
C ILE A 59 -5.44 9.46 16.28
N ASP A 60 -5.74 8.46 15.46
CA ASP A 60 -6.64 8.61 14.33
C ASP A 60 -8.06 8.99 14.79
N TRP A 61 -8.55 8.40 15.90
CA TRP A 61 -9.82 8.81 16.51
C TRP A 61 -9.80 10.26 17.00
N LEU A 62 -8.69 10.71 17.62
CA LEU A 62 -8.52 12.10 18.03
C LEU A 62 -8.60 13.03 16.82
N GLN A 63 -7.86 12.73 15.75
CA GLN A 63 -7.85 13.52 14.52
C GLN A 63 -9.24 13.59 13.89
N ALA A 64 -9.94 12.46 13.77
CA ALA A 64 -11.27 12.41 13.19
C ALA A 64 -12.32 13.26 13.94
N ASN A 65 -12.15 13.46 15.25
CA ASN A 65 -13.08 14.25 16.08
C ASN A 65 -12.62 15.70 16.30
N PHE A 66 -11.34 16.01 16.07
CA PHE A 66 -10.74 17.31 16.38
C PHE A 66 -9.71 17.74 15.33
N ILE A 67 -10.13 17.87 14.07
CA ILE A 67 -9.24 18.23 12.95
C ILE A 67 -8.60 19.61 13.18
N ASN A 68 -7.31 19.60 13.50
CA ASN A 68 -6.45 20.77 13.67
C ASN A 68 -4.97 20.40 13.42
N TYR A 69 -4.11 21.42 13.36
CA TYR A 69 -2.68 21.27 13.08
C TYR A 69 -1.99 20.20 13.95
N ASP A 70 -2.23 20.18 15.26
CA ASP A 70 -1.56 19.25 16.17
C ASP A 70 -2.06 17.81 15.96
N SER A 71 -3.36 17.63 15.75
CA SER A 71 -3.93 16.31 15.47
C SER A 71 -3.50 15.75 14.10
N ASP A 72 -3.37 16.60 13.09
CA ASP A 72 -2.88 16.21 11.77
C ASP A 72 -1.38 15.89 11.80
N TRP A 73 -0.59 16.66 12.57
CA TRP A 73 0.83 16.37 12.80
C TRP A 73 1.02 15.03 13.51
N LEU A 74 0.23 14.74 14.56
CA LEU A 74 0.26 13.47 15.27
C LEU A 74 -0.13 12.29 14.36
N SER A 75 -1.25 12.40 13.64
CA SER A 75 -1.72 11.35 12.71
C SER A 75 -0.70 11.09 11.61
N SER A 76 -0.12 12.14 11.02
CA SER A 76 0.93 12.02 10.00
C SER A 76 2.17 11.29 10.54
N ARG A 77 2.59 11.60 11.77
CA ARG A 77 3.76 10.98 12.40
C ARG A 77 3.54 9.51 12.71
N VAL A 78 2.40 9.16 13.32
CA VAL A 78 2.11 7.75 13.63
C VAL A 78 1.88 6.94 12.36
N ALA A 79 1.30 7.52 11.31
CA ALA A 79 1.18 6.86 10.01
C ALA A 79 2.57 6.55 9.38
N ALA A 80 3.53 7.47 9.51
CA ALA A 80 4.91 7.25 9.07
C ALA A 80 5.59 6.12 9.85
N GLU A 81 5.45 6.11 11.17
CA GLU A 81 5.99 5.05 12.04
C GLU A 81 5.41 3.67 11.68
N GLY A 82 4.09 3.58 11.50
CA GLY A 82 3.43 2.33 11.10
C GLY A 82 3.86 1.83 9.72
N THR A 83 4.14 2.75 8.80
CA THR A 83 4.68 2.43 7.48
C THR A 83 6.09 1.85 7.59
N GLU A 84 6.96 2.46 8.39
CA GLU A 84 8.33 1.97 8.63
C GLU A 84 8.32 0.58 9.26
N MET A 85 7.46 0.35 10.25
CA MET A 85 7.28 -0.96 10.89
C MET A 85 6.82 -2.02 9.89
N GLY A 86 5.79 -1.74 9.10
CA GLY A 86 5.28 -2.65 8.07
C GLY A 86 6.34 -3.01 7.02
N VAL A 87 7.14 -2.04 6.59
CA VAL A 87 8.27 -2.27 5.67
C VAL A 87 9.35 -3.13 6.30
N ALA A 88 9.69 -2.90 7.57
CA ALA A 88 10.66 -3.73 8.29
C ALA A 88 10.18 -5.17 8.41
N TRP A 89 8.93 -5.40 8.80
CA TRP A 89 8.35 -6.73 8.90
C TRP A 89 8.27 -7.44 7.55
N ALA A 90 7.84 -6.78 6.48
CA ALA A 90 7.80 -7.37 5.14
C ALA A 90 9.20 -7.76 4.65
N ASN A 91 10.20 -6.89 4.88
CA ASN A 91 11.58 -7.18 4.56
C ASN A 91 12.16 -8.35 5.35
N ARG A 92 11.73 -8.54 6.59
CA ARG A 92 12.14 -9.69 7.42
C ARG A 92 11.43 -10.98 7.01
N ALA A 93 10.15 -10.88 6.66
CA ALA A 93 9.33 -12.04 6.28
C ALA A 93 9.89 -12.80 5.06
N LYS A 94 10.59 -12.10 4.14
CA LYS A 94 11.21 -12.74 2.96
C LYS A 94 12.26 -13.80 3.30
N ASP A 95 12.93 -13.68 4.45
CA ASP A 95 13.95 -14.64 4.88
C ASP A 95 13.35 -16.03 5.16
N PHE A 96 12.03 -16.09 5.35
CA PHE A 96 11.26 -17.31 5.56
C PHE A 96 10.59 -17.84 4.28
N ASN A 97 10.89 -17.27 3.10
CA ASN A 97 10.29 -17.71 1.84
C ASN A 97 10.51 -19.22 1.59
N ASP A 98 11.71 -19.73 1.84
CA ASP A 98 12.07 -21.13 1.61
C ASP A 98 11.90 -22.05 2.83
N VAL A 99 11.36 -21.54 3.93
CA VAL A 99 11.14 -22.32 5.17
C VAL A 99 9.89 -23.19 5.03
N ASP A 100 9.98 -24.47 5.41
CA ASP A 100 8.82 -25.37 5.47
C ASP A 100 7.95 -25.08 6.71
N ALA A 101 7.27 -23.93 6.68
CA ALA A 101 6.35 -23.50 7.72
C ALA A 101 4.98 -24.18 7.55
N ASP A 102 4.27 -24.39 8.66
CA ASP A 102 2.89 -24.87 8.61
C ASP A 102 1.97 -23.87 7.88
N ALA A 103 0.77 -24.34 7.51
CA ALA A 103 -0.14 -23.56 6.68
C ALA A 103 -0.57 -22.21 7.30
N ASP A 104 -0.74 -22.13 8.62
CA ASP A 104 -1.15 -20.89 9.30
C ASP A 104 0.01 -19.90 9.32
N THR A 105 1.20 -20.35 9.71
CA THR A 105 2.41 -19.52 9.71
C THR A 105 2.74 -19.03 8.30
N ARG A 106 2.69 -19.91 7.29
CA ARG A 106 2.88 -19.54 5.88
C ARG A 106 1.90 -18.45 5.44
N ARG A 107 0.61 -18.61 5.76
CA ARG A 107 -0.42 -17.61 5.43
C ARG A 107 -0.16 -16.26 6.09
N LYS A 108 0.28 -16.25 7.35
CA LYS A 108 0.61 -15.02 8.08
C LYS A 108 1.86 -14.33 7.52
N LEU A 109 2.90 -15.07 7.17
CA LEU A 109 4.08 -14.54 6.49
C LEU A 109 3.73 -13.86 5.17
N GLU A 110 2.87 -14.48 4.35
CA GLU A 110 2.38 -13.85 3.11
C GLU A 110 1.61 -12.56 3.40
N ARG A 111 0.74 -12.54 4.42
CA ARG A 111 0.04 -11.31 4.82
C ARG A 111 0.97 -10.20 5.28
N ILE A 112 2.04 -10.55 6.00
CA ILE A 112 3.06 -9.59 6.44
C ILE A 112 3.77 -8.97 5.22
N LYS A 113 4.20 -9.79 4.25
CA LYS A 113 4.81 -9.29 3.00
C LYS A 113 3.85 -8.38 2.22
N LEU A 114 2.57 -8.76 2.14
CA LEU A 114 1.52 -7.98 1.48
C LEU A 114 1.10 -6.72 2.25
N GLY A 115 1.62 -6.49 3.45
CA GLY A 115 1.45 -5.22 4.17
C GLY A 115 2.05 -4.02 3.42
N VAL A 116 3.02 -4.26 2.54
CA VAL A 116 3.63 -3.21 1.70
C VAL A 116 3.00 -3.22 0.32
N ASN A 117 2.45 -2.09 -0.13
CA ASN A 117 1.81 -2.01 -1.45
C ASN A 117 2.82 -1.81 -2.58
N VAL A 118 3.82 -0.97 -2.36
CA VAL A 118 4.86 -0.64 -3.33
C VAL A 118 6.20 -0.95 -2.68
N PRO A 119 6.74 -2.18 -2.84
CA PRO A 119 7.93 -2.59 -2.12
C PRO A 119 9.19 -1.93 -2.68
N ALA A 120 10.19 -1.69 -1.84
CA ALA A 120 11.55 -1.37 -2.26
C ALA A 120 12.47 -2.56 -1.96
N PRO A 121 13.50 -2.82 -2.77
CA PRO A 121 14.51 -3.81 -2.45
C PRO A 121 15.40 -3.35 -1.30
N SER A 122 16.14 -4.27 -0.67
CA SER A 122 17.09 -3.97 0.42
C SER A 122 18.36 -3.26 -0.04
N THR A 123 18.51 -3.02 -1.34
CA THR A 123 19.64 -2.25 -1.90
C THR A 123 19.70 -0.87 -1.25
N SER A 124 20.89 -0.49 -0.77
CA SER A 124 21.09 0.79 -0.09
C SER A 124 20.59 1.96 -0.93
N GLY A 125 19.76 2.82 -0.33
CA GLY A 125 19.18 3.99 -0.98
C GLY A 125 17.92 3.72 -1.82
N ALA A 126 17.59 2.47 -2.15
CA ALA A 126 16.44 2.16 -3.02
C ALA A 126 15.09 2.58 -2.39
N ALA A 127 14.92 2.40 -1.08
CA ALA A 127 13.73 2.86 -0.36
C ALA A 127 13.58 4.39 -0.37
N GLN A 128 14.69 5.12 -0.21
CA GLN A 128 14.69 6.59 -0.28
C GLN A 128 14.38 7.06 -1.71
N GLU A 129 15.01 6.47 -2.71
CA GLU A 129 14.77 6.80 -4.11
C GLU A 129 13.31 6.54 -4.49
N LEU A 130 12.73 5.41 -4.05
CA LEU A 130 11.32 5.09 -4.25
C LEU A 130 10.40 6.14 -3.59
N ALA A 131 10.71 6.55 -2.36
CA ALA A 131 9.95 7.58 -1.65
C ALA A 131 10.03 8.93 -2.37
N ASP A 132 11.21 9.29 -2.89
CA ASP A 132 11.44 10.54 -3.61
C ASP A 132 10.67 10.58 -4.94
N VAL A 133 10.78 9.53 -5.78
CA VAL A 133 10.03 9.45 -7.07
C VAL A 133 8.52 9.45 -6.83
N SER A 134 8.05 8.70 -5.82
CA SER A 134 6.61 8.61 -5.49
C SER A 134 6.08 9.95 -5.00
N THR A 135 6.87 10.68 -4.20
CA THR A 135 6.51 12.00 -3.70
C THR A 135 6.48 13.03 -4.82
N ARG A 136 7.46 13.02 -5.74
CA ARG A 136 7.45 13.91 -6.91
C ARG A 136 6.24 13.68 -7.79
N MET A 137 5.89 12.43 -8.10
CA MET A 137 4.68 12.11 -8.88
C MET A 137 3.41 12.57 -8.17
N ARG A 138 3.25 12.26 -6.87
CA ARG A 138 2.10 12.72 -6.09
C ARG A 138 1.98 14.24 -6.08
N SER A 139 3.10 14.95 -5.91
CA SER A 139 3.12 16.41 -5.94
C SER A 139 2.74 16.94 -7.31
N ALA A 140 3.37 16.45 -8.38
CA ALA A 140 3.09 16.87 -9.75
C ALA A 140 1.62 16.66 -10.13
N TYR A 141 1.01 15.56 -9.67
CA TYR A 141 -0.42 15.32 -9.85
C TYR A 141 -1.29 16.29 -9.05
N ALA A 142 -0.99 16.49 -7.76
CA ALA A 142 -1.82 17.28 -6.84
C ALA A 142 -1.76 18.79 -7.08
N THR A 143 -0.60 19.30 -7.51
CA THR A 143 -0.37 20.73 -7.75
C THR A 143 -0.38 21.09 -9.22
N GLY A 144 -0.78 20.17 -10.09
CA GLY A 144 -0.90 20.43 -11.51
C GLY A 144 -1.98 21.46 -11.78
N GLU A 145 -1.69 22.39 -12.69
CA GLU A 145 -2.60 23.42 -13.18
C GLU A 145 -2.46 23.49 -14.70
N ILE A 146 -3.52 23.91 -15.39
CA ILE A 146 -3.45 24.22 -16.82
C ILE A 146 -3.87 25.66 -17.04
N GLU A 147 -3.34 26.29 -18.08
CA GLU A 147 -3.87 27.57 -18.56
C GLU A 147 -5.15 27.34 -19.37
N LEU A 148 -6.28 27.84 -18.87
CA LEU A 148 -7.58 27.81 -19.53
C LEU A 148 -8.22 29.21 -19.42
N ASP A 149 -8.71 29.75 -20.54
CA ASP A 149 -9.30 31.09 -20.61
C ASP A 149 -8.40 32.22 -20.04
N GLY A 150 -7.08 32.04 -20.09
CA GLY A 150 -6.09 33.01 -19.58
C GLY A 150 -5.89 33.00 -18.06
N ALA A 151 -6.34 31.94 -17.38
CA ALA A 151 -6.09 31.70 -15.97
C ALA A 151 -5.51 30.30 -15.75
N ALA A 152 -4.63 30.18 -14.75
CA ALA A 152 -4.22 28.90 -14.20
C ALA A 152 -5.40 28.27 -13.45
N VAL A 153 -5.85 27.10 -13.93
CA VAL A 153 -6.96 26.34 -13.36
C VAL A 153 -6.42 25.07 -12.72
N PRO A 154 -6.67 24.86 -11.41
CA PRO A 154 -6.30 23.65 -10.70
C PRO A 154 -6.95 22.40 -11.27
N ARG A 155 -6.23 21.28 -11.16
CA ARG A 155 -6.72 20.00 -11.66
C ARG A 155 -8.07 19.57 -11.06
N ALA A 156 -8.26 19.75 -9.76
CA ALA A 156 -9.54 19.41 -9.13
C ALA A 156 -10.75 20.11 -9.79
N ASP A 157 -10.58 21.36 -10.24
CA ASP A 157 -11.64 22.13 -10.86
C ASP A 157 -11.95 21.65 -12.28
N LEU A 158 -10.94 21.26 -13.05
CA LEU A 158 -11.13 20.73 -14.41
C LEU A 158 -11.90 19.41 -14.41
N GLU A 159 -11.68 18.55 -13.41
CA GLU A 159 -12.44 17.31 -13.25
C GLU A 159 -13.94 17.59 -13.02
N ILE A 160 -14.26 18.64 -12.24
CA ILE A 160 -15.64 19.11 -12.05
C ILE A 160 -16.21 19.68 -13.37
N MET A 161 -15.40 20.43 -14.12
CA MET A 161 -15.80 20.97 -15.43
C MET A 161 -16.16 19.86 -16.42
N MET A 162 -15.39 18.77 -16.50
CA MET A 162 -15.71 17.63 -17.39
C MET A 162 -17.11 17.03 -17.12
N GLY A 163 -17.61 17.13 -15.88
CA GLY A 163 -18.94 16.64 -15.52
C GLY A 163 -20.09 17.56 -15.94
N THR A 164 -19.84 18.86 -16.11
CA THR A 164 -20.88 19.88 -16.35
C THR A 164 -20.83 20.54 -17.72
N GLU A 165 -19.66 20.61 -18.34
CA GLU A 165 -19.47 21.15 -19.69
C GLU A 165 -20.11 20.27 -20.76
N ARG A 166 -20.68 20.89 -21.79
CA ARG A 166 -21.38 20.22 -22.90
C ARG A 166 -20.94 20.73 -24.27
N ASP A 167 -19.92 21.58 -24.35
CA ASP A 167 -19.25 21.95 -25.59
C ASP A 167 -18.14 20.92 -25.91
N PRO A 168 -18.23 20.13 -27.00
CA PRO A 168 -17.23 19.13 -27.38
C PRO A 168 -15.82 19.70 -27.53
N ASP A 169 -15.66 20.86 -28.19
CA ASP A 169 -14.34 21.45 -28.45
C ASP A 169 -13.68 21.88 -27.13
N ARG A 170 -14.49 22.43 -26.21
CA ARG A 170 -14.05 22.82 -24.87
C ARG A 170 -13.69 21.61 -24.01
N LEU A 171 -14.47 20.53 -24.09
CA LEU A 171 -14.15 19.27 -23.41
C LEU A 171 -12.85 18.65 -23.94
N GLU A 172 -12.63 18.69 -25.26
CA GLU A 172 -11.38 18.23 -25.87
C GLU A 172 -10.18 19.06 -25.40
N GLU A 173 -10.30 20.39 -25.36
CA GLU A 173 -9.25 21.28 -24.86
C GLU A 173 -8.89 20.94 -23.40
N ILE A 174 -9.89 20.83 -22.53
CA ILE A 174 -9.71 20.50 -21.11
C ILE A 174 -9.04 19.13 -20.96
N TRP A 175 -9.57 18.11 -21.64
CA TRP A 175 -9.07 16.73 -21.58
C TRP A 175 -7.63 16.59 -22.08
N THR A 176 -7.29 17.34 -23.13
CA THR A 176 -5.96 17.32 -23.74
C THR A 176 -4.95 18.03 -22.85
N LYS A 177 -5.24 19.26 -22.43
CA LYS A 177 -4.35 20.02 -21.53
C LYS A 177 -4.16 19.33 -20.18
N TRP A 178 -5.20 18.67 -19.66
CA TRP A 178 -5.07 17.83 -18.48
C TRP A 178 -3.98 16.76 -18.62
N ARG A 179 -3.84 16.17 -19.81
CA ARG A 179 -2.89 15.09 -20.08
C ARG A 179 -1.46 15.60 -20.33
N GLU A 180 -1.26 16.91 -20.44
CA GLU A 180 0.08 17.50 -20.52
C GLU A 180 0.81 17.46 -19.17
N VAL A 181 0.09 17.62 -18.05
CA VAL A 181 0.71 17.61 -16.71
C VAL A 181 1.39 16.25 -16.39
N PRO A 182 0.73 15.09 -16.60
CA PRO A 182 1.34 13.79 -16.36
C PRO A 182 2.57 13.45 -17.20
N VAL A 183 2.83 14.17 -18.30
CA VAL A 183 4.00 13.90 -19.16
C VAL A 183 5.31 14.03 -18.36
N SER A 184 5.37 14.99 -17.44
CA SER A 184 6.52 15.19 -16.55
C SER A 184 6.77 14.01 -15.60
N MET A 185 5.74 13.21 -15.30
CA MET A 185 5.82 12.07 -14.39
C MET A 185 6.31 10.78 -15.06
N ARG A 186 6.44 10.76 -16.39
CA ARG A 186 6.76 9.54 -17.16
C ARG A 186 8.00 8.82 -16.63
N ASP A 187 9.09 9.55 -16.44
CA ASP A 187 10.38 8.96 -16.07
C ASP A 187 10.38 8.52 -14.59
N ASP A 188 9.74 9.30 -13.71
CA ASP A 188 9.53 8.91 -12.31
C ASP A 188 8.66 7.65 -12.20
N TYR A 189 7.64 7.50 -13.05
CA TYR A 189 6.78 6.32 -13.09
C TYR A 189 7.55 5.08 -13.55
N ALA A 190 8.33 5.20 -14.62
CA ALA A 190 9.19 4.12 -15.09
C ALA A 190 10.18 3.69 -14.00
N ARG A 191 10.79 4.66 -13.31
CA ARG A 191 11.74 4.38 -12.23
C ARG A 191 11.08 3.73 -11.01
N MET A 192 9.88 4.19 -10.63
CA MET A 192 9.08 3.54 -9.59
C MET A 192 8.82 2.07 -9.93
N VAL A 193 8.38 1.77 -11.17
CA VAL A 193 8.12 0.39 -11.61
C VAL A 193 9.38 -0.48 -11.54
N GLU A 194 10.54 0.03 -11.97
CA GLU A 194 11.81 -0.69 -11.87
C GLU A 194 12.16 -1.06 -10.42
N ILE A 195 12.15 -0.06 -9.53
CA ILE A 195 12.50 -0.27 -8.12
C ILE A 195 11.49 -1.23 -7.47
N SER A 196 10.20 -1.05 -7.75
CA SER A 196 9.16 -1.85 -7.12
C SER A 196 9.09 -3.29 -7.62
N ASN A 197 9.43 -3.53 -8.89
CA ASN A 197 9.59 -4.89 -9.37
C ASN A 197 10.80 -5.59 -8.71
N ALA A 198 11.92 -4.90 -8.54
CA ALA A 198 13.06 -5.46 -7.80
C ALA A 198 12.68 -5.78 -6.34
N GLY A 199 11.92 -4.90 -5.68
CA GLY A 199 11.38 -5.14 -4.34
C GLY A 199 10.44 -6.35 -4.28
N ALA A 200 9.52 -6.47 -5.24
CA ALA A 200 8.59 -7.61 -5.31
C ALA A 200 9.31 -8.94 -5.52
N GLN A 201 10.36 -8.95 -6.37
CA GLN A 201 11.22 -10.10 -6.60
C GLN A 201 11.96 -10.54 -5.34
N GLU A 202 12.48 -9.58 -4.58
CA GLU A 202 13.13 -9.85 -3.31
C GLU A 202 12.16 -10.39 -2.24
N LEU A 203 10.88 -10.02 -2.30
CA LEU A 203 9.82 -10.60 -1.48
C LEU A 203 9.36 -12.00 -1.96
N GLY A 204 9.84 -12.48 -3.10
CA GLY A 204 9.53 -13.80 -3.66
C GLY A 204 8.39 -13.82 -4.69
N TYR A 205 7.98 -12.68 -5.23
CA TYR A 205 6.99 -12.60 -6.32
C TYR A 205 7.67 -12.40 -7.68
N ALA A 206 7.01 -12.75 -8.80
CA ALA A 206 7.59 -12.56 -10.13
C ALA A 206 7.80 -11.06 -10.47
N ASP A 207 6.82 -10.24 -10.11
CA ASP A 207 6.79 -8.79 -10.29
C ASP A 207 5.76 -8.16 -9.32
N MET A 208 5.67 -6.82 -9.32
CA MET A 208 4.73 -6.09 -8.45
C MET A 208 3.26 -6.42 -8.78
N GLY A 209 2.92 -6.71 -10.03
CA GLY A 209 1.55 -7.08 -10.43
C GLY A 209 1.15 -8.47 -9.94
N ALA A 210 2.06 -9.44 -9.96
CA ALA A 210 1.88 -10.76 -9.34
C ALA A 210 1.70 -10.64 -7.82
N MET A 211 2.50 -9.78 -7.16
CA MET A 211 2.33 -9.47 -5.74
C MET A 211 0.96 -8.87 -5.42
N TRP A 212 0.43 -7.97 -6.26
CA TRP A 212 -0.90 -7.41 -6.03
C TRP A 212 -2.01 -8.44 -6.20
N ARG A 213 -1.89 -9.31 -7.22
CA ARG A 213 -2.88 -10.36 -7.48
C ARG A 213 -2.86 -11.47 -6.43
N SER A 214 -1.72 -11.73 -5.77
CA SER A 214 -1.67 -12.74 -4.69
C SER A 214 -2.50 -12.38 -3.45
N ARG A 215 -2.92 -11.10 -3.31
CA ARG A 215 -3.87 -10.66 -2.27
C ARG A 215 -5.24 -11.36 -2.36
N TYR A 216 -5.56 -11.97 -3.49
CA TYR A 216 -6.82 -12.68 -3.69
C TYR A 216 -6.77 -14.14 -3.21
N ASP A 217 -5.68 -14.58 -2.56
CA ASP A 217 -5.48 -15.97 -2.12
C ASP A 217 -5.67 -16.99 -3.28
N MET A 218 -5.29 -16.56 -4.49
CA MET A 218 -5.36 -17.32 -5.73
C MET A 218 -4.04 -17.20 -6.48
N ASP A 219 -3.77 -18.14 -7.39
CA ASP A 219 -2.66 -17.99 -8.32
C ASP A 219 -2.86 -16.72 -9.19
N PRO A 220 -1.81 -15.89 -9.39
CA PRO A 220 -1.94 -14.64 -10.15
C PRO A 220 -2.45 -14.80 -11.60
N ASP A 221 -2.12 -15.91 -12.27
CA ASP A 221 -2.57 -16.16 -13.64
C ASP A 221 -4.02 -16.65 -13.66
N GLU A 222 -4.43 -17.44 -12.66
CA GLU A 222 -5.84 -17.80 -12.46
C GLU A 222 -6.70 -16.57 -12.19
N PHE A 223 -6.20 -15.60 -11.41
CA PHE A 223 -6.89 -14.32 -11.19
C PHE A 223 -7.12 -13.58 -12.51
N ALA A 224 -6.11 -13.46 -13.37
CA ALA A 224 -6.24 -12.79 -14.66
C ALA A 224 -7.29 -13.47 -15.55
N ALA A 225 -7.22 -14.80 -15.67
CA ALA A 225 -8.21 -15.58 -16.43
C ALA A 225 -9.64 -15.43 -15.86
N PHE A 226 -9.77 -15.36 -14.53
CA PHE A 226 -11.05 -15.12 -13.87
C PHE A 226 -11.62 -13.74 -14.19
N THR A 227 -10.81 -12.68 -14.14
CA THR A 227 -11.22 -11.33 -14.52
C THR A 227 -11.62 -11.25 -15.99
N ASP A 228 -10.87 -11.88 -16.90
CA ASP A 228 -11.22 -11.93 -18.33
C ASP A 228 -12.56 -12.64 -18.57
N ARG A 229 -12.83 -13.73 -17.84
CA ARG A 229 -14.14 -14.40 -17.90
C ARG A 229 -15.27 -13.48 -17.44
N LEU A 230 -15.10 -12.79 -16.31
CA LEU A 230 -16.10 -11.85 -15.80
C LEU A 230 -16.35 -10.69 -16.77
N TRP A 231 -15.28 -10.15 -17.38
CA TRP A 231 -15.42 -9.14 -18.42
C TRP A 231 -16.26 -9.65 -19.60
N ASN A 232 -16.01 -10.87 -20.07
CA ASN A 232 -16.78 -11.47 -21.17
C ASN A 232 -18.25 -11.76 -20.79
N GLU A 233 -18.56 -11.95 -19.50
CA GLU A 233 -19.94 -12.06 -19.02
C GLU A 233 -20.66 -10.70 -18.95
N VAL A 234 -19.94 -9.61 -18.68
CA VAL A 234 -20.47 -8.24 -18.67
C VAL A 234 -20.58 -7.66 -20.08
N LYS A 235 -19.69 -8.07 -21.00
CA LYS A 235 -19.59 -7.53 -22.36
C LYS A 235 -20.92 -7.50 -23.14
N PRO A 236 -21.80 -8.53 -23.08
CA PRO A 236 -23.10 -8.50 -23.77
C PRO A 236 -24.05 -7.41 -23.27
N LEU A 237 -23.87 -6.90 -22.06
CA LEU A 237 -24.58 -5.73 -21.54
C LEU A 237 -23.86 -4.43 -21.91
N TYR A 238 -22.52 -4.43 -21.83
CA TYR A 238 -21.69 -3.25 -22.12
C TYR A 238 -21.78 -2.82 -23.59
N ASP A 239 -21.73 -3.75 -24.54
CA ASP A 239 -21.78 -3.44 -25.98
C ASP A 239 -23.04 -2.65 -26.39
N PRO A 240 -24.28 -3.09 -26.08
CA PRO A 240 -25.47 -2.32 -26.42
C PRO A 240 -25.56 -1.01 -25.63
N LEU A 241 -25.06 -0.96 -24.39
CA LEU A 241 -24.99 0.29 -23.62
C LEU A 241 -24.08 1.30 -24.34
N MET A 242 -22.89 0.89 -24.79
CA MET A 242 -21.98 1.74 -25.56
C MET A 242 -22.60 2.19 -26.89
N CYS A 243 -23.30 1.30 -27.59
CA CYS A 243 -24.03 1.67 -28.81
C CYS A 243 -25.11 2.72 -28.55
N HIS A 244 -25.88 2.56 -27.47
CA HIS A 244 -26.91 3.53 -27.08
C HIS A 244 -26.29 4.87 -26.70
N VAL A 245 -25.29 4.89 -25.80
CA VAL A 245 -24.61 6.12 -25.38
C VAL A 245 -23.97 6.83 -26.58
N ARG A 246 -23.33 6.11 -27.50
CA ARG A 246 -22.78 6.70 -28.73
C ARG A 246 -23.87 7.34 -29.60
N ALA A 247 -25.03 6.70 -29.74
CA ALA A 247 -26.13 7.25 -30.51
C ALA A 247 -26.70 8.53 -29.87
N GLU A 248 -26.89 8.54 -28.55
CA GLU A 248 -27.37 9.72 -27.81
C GLU A 248 -26.35 10.88 -27.86
N LEU A 249 -25.06 10.58 -27.76
CA LEU A 249 -23.99 11.58 -27.89
C LEU A 249 -23.90 12.13 -29.32
N ASN A 250 -24.08 11.29 -30.34
CA ASN A 250 -24.17 11.72 -31.74
C ASN A 250 -25.42 12.59 -31.98
N GLU A 251 -26.57 12.26 -31.39
CA GLU A 251 -27.76 13.11 -31.48
C GLU A 251 -27.52 14.49 -30.84
N ALA A 252 -26.78 14.53 -29.74
CA ALA A 252 -26.46 15.77 -29.03
C ALA A 252 -25.39 16.63 -29.73
N TYR A 253 -24.33 16.01 -30.26
CA TYR A 253 -23.11 16.70 -30.72
C TYR A 253 -22.82 16.57 -32.22
N GLY A 254 -23.55 15.71 -32.93
CA GLY A 254 -23.44 15.50 -34.37
C GLY A 254 -22.37 14.49 -34.81
N ASP A 255 -22.40 14.17 -36.10
CA ASP A 255 -21.53 13.17 -36.75
C ASP A 255 -20.04 13.54 -36.73
N GLU A 256 -19.72 14.84 -36.74
CA GLU A 256 -18.33 15.32 -36.73
C GLU A 256 -17.67 15.06 -35.36
N ALA A 257 -18.39 15.33 -34.27
CA ALA A 257 -17.90 15.10 -32.92
C ALA A 257 -17.96 13.61 -32.53
N VAL A 258 -19.04 12.90 -32.88
CA VAL A 258 -19.24 11.49 -32.47
C VAL A 258 -19.71 10.64 -33.65
N PRO A 259 -18.79 10.13 -34.50
CA PRO A 259 -19.17 9.23 -35.59
C PRO A 259 -19.77 7.92 -35.06
N LEU A 260 -20.90 7.48 -35.64
CA LEU A 260 -21.61 6.28 -35.20
C LEU A 260 -20.85 4.97 -35.44
N ASP A 261 -19.84 4.98 -36.30
CA ASP A 261 -19.02 3.83 -36.68
C ASP A 261 -17.61 3.82 -36.03
N GLN A 262 -17.32 4.78 -35.14
CA GLN A 262 -16.05 4.90 -34.42
C GLN A 262 -16.21 4.70 -32.90
N PRO A 263 -15.11 4.49 -32.14
CA PRO A 263 -15.13 4.58 -30.68
C PRO A 263 -15.59 5.96 -30.21
N ILE A 264 -16.24 6.02 -29.05
CA ILE A 264 -16.66 7.29 -28.43
C ILE A 264 -15.39 8.08 -28.06
N PRO A 265 -15.28 9.38 -28.41
CA PRO A 265 -14.19 10.22 -27.95
C PRO A 265 -14.13 10.28 -26.42
N ALA A 266 -12.95 10.04 -25.85
CA ALA A 266 -12.78 9.88 -24.41
C ALA A 266 -13.13 11.14 -23.59
N HIS A 267 -13.07 12.32 -24.20
CA HIS A 267 -13.39 13.59 -23.54
C HIS A 267 -14.91 13.83 -23.38
N LEU A 268 -15.78 12.98 -23.94
CA LEU A 268 -17.23 13.16 -23.94
C LEU A 268 -17.98 12.27 -22.93
N LEU A 269 -17.26 11.63 -22.00
CA LEU A 269 -17.83 10.66 -21.05
C LEU A 269 -18.19 11.24 -19.68
N GLY A 270 -18.11 12.57 -19.52
CA GLY A 270 -18.53 13.26 -18.30
C GLY A 270 -17.56 13.17 -17.12
N ASN A 271 -16.34 12.67 -17.36
CA ASN A 271 -15.25 12.61 -16.39
C ASN A 271 -13.89 12.61 -17.14
N MET A 272 -12.81 12.89 -16.42
CA MET A 272 -11.46 13.06 -16.96
C MET A 272 -10.68 11.75 -17.13
#